data_AF-A0A1Q5P031-F1
#
_entry.id   AF-A0A1Q5P031-F1
#
_cell.length_a   1.000
_cell.length_b   1.000
_cell.length_c   1.000
_cell.angle_alpha   90.00
_cell.angle_beta   90.00
_cell.angle_gamma   90.00
#
_symmetry.space_group_name_H-M   'P 1'
#
loop_
_entity.id
_entity.type
_entity.pdbx_description
1 polymer ?
#
loop_
_entity_poly.entity_id
_entity_poly.type
_entity_poly.pdbx_seq_one_letter_code
_entity_poly.pdbx_strand_id
1 'polypeptide(L)'
;MENKREYKELSNVEKQRNFLTAEELPEGAYGAPQGKNEPVENKGTPWKDGQQYMSAFTYENRNLHENLPRKYPGAHPTHDDKDEEKL
;
A
#
# COMPACT_ATOMS: atom_id res chain seq x y z
N MET A 1 -11.43 3.55 31.97
CA MET A 1 -10.72 3.13 30.75
C MET A 1 -10.17 4.40 30.14
N GLU A 2 -8.84 4.50 30.07
CA GLU A 2 -8.16 5.67 29.54
C GLU A 2 -8.42 5.72 28.03
N ASN A 3 -9.16 6.73 27.56
CA ASN A 3 -9.31 6.99 26.12
C ASN A 3 -7.97 7.49 25.60
N LYS A 4 -7.07 6.56 25.30
CA LYS A 4 -5.82 6.83 24.61
C LYS A 4 -6.21 7.26 23.19
N ARG A 5 -6.28 8.58 22.97
CA ARG A 5 -6.46 9.10 21.61
C ARG A 5 -5.31 8.56 20.77
N GLU A 6 -5.63 7.68 19.83
CA GLU A 6 -4.62 7.19 18.90
C GLU A 6 -4.14 8.37 18.08
N TYR A 7 -2.85 8.64 18.14
CA TYR A 7 -2.24 9.70 17.36
C TYR A 7 -2.28 9.27 15.89
N LYS A 8 -3.08 9.96 15.08
CA LYS A 8 -3.13 9.78 13.64
C LYS A 8 -2.26 10.84 12.98
N GLU A 9 -1.37 10.40 12.12
CA GLU A 9 -0.52 11.29 11.33
C GLU A 9 -1.36 12.01 10.27
N LEU A 10 -0.78 13.05 9.67
CA LEU A 10 -1.42 13.69 8.53
C LEU A 10 -1.49 12.70 7.36
N SER A 11 -2.62 12.70 6.64
CA SER A 11 -2.87 11.75 5.56
C SER A 11 -1.81 11.77 4.45
N ASN A 12 -1.14 12.91 4.22
CA ASN A 12 -0.02 13.02 3.28
C ASN A 12 1.24 12.29 3.78
N VAL A 13 1.54 12.37 5.07
CA VAL A 13 2.68 11.68 5.71
C VAL A 13 2.45 10.17 5.65
N GLU A 14 1.24 9.72 5.99
CA GLU A 14 0.86 8.31 5.88
C GLU A 14 0.99 7.80 4.44
N LYS A 15 0.48 8.57 3.47
CA LYS A 15 0.55 8.19 2.06
C LYS A 15 1.99 8.10 1.56
N GLN A 16 2.84 9.07 1.88
CA GLN A 16 4.25 9.06 1.47
C GLN A 16 5.02 7.87 2.05
N ARG A 17 4.66 7.42 3.26
CA ARG A 17 5.28 6.26 3.91
C ARG A 17 4.77 4.92 3.36
N ASN A 18 3.48 4.86 3.05
CA ASN A 18 2.78 3.61 2.76
C ASN A 18 2.73 3.30 1.26
N PHE A 19 2.62 4.30 0.39
CA PHE A 19 2.56 4.09 -1.05
C PHE A 19 3.96 4.16 -1.66
N LEU A 20 4.47 2.98 -2.01
CA LEU A 20 5.80 2.80 -2.57
C LEU A 20 5.77 2.89 -4.08
N THR A 21 6.79 3.49 -4.66
CA THR A 21 7.03 3.40 -6.10
C THR A 21 7.49 1.99 -6.44
N ALA A 22 6.92 1.40 -7.48
CA ALA A 22 7.44 0.14 -8.01
C ALA A 22 8.71 0.44 -8.83
N GLU A 23 9.79 -0.27 -8.53
CA GLU A 23 11.01 -0.21 -9.35
C GLU A 23 10.85 -1.14 -10.56
N GLU A 24 11.27 -0.68 -11.74
CA GLU A 24 11.20 -1.49 -12.96
C GLU A 24 12.29 -2.57 -13.02
N LEU A 25 13.44 -2.31 -12.40
CA LEU A 25 14.62 -3.18 -12.39
C LEU A 25 15.15 -3.31 -10.95
N PRO A 26 14.44 -4.02 -10.06
CA PRO A 26 14.85 -4.21 -8.65
C PRO A 26 16.21 -4.91 -8.49
N GLU A 27 16.67 -5.64 -9.51
CA GLU A 27 18.00 -6.24 -9.61
C GLU A 27 19.08 -5.30 -10.20
N GLY A 28 18.66 -4.15 -10.73
CA GLY A 28 19.52 -3.16 -11.36
C GLY A 28 19.59 -3.28 -12.89
N ALA A 29 20.41 -2.43 -13.51
CA ALA A 29 20.58 -2.42 -14.96
C ALA A 29 21.16 -3.75 -15.50
N TYR A 30 20.97 -4.01 -16.79
CA TYR A 30 21.54 -5.19 -17.43
C TYR A 30 23.06 -5.29 -17.20
N GLY A 31 23.50 -6.41 -16.62
CA GLY A 31 24.90 -6.64 -16.25
C GLY A 31 25.29 -6.14 -14.86
N ALA A 32 24.36 -5.64 -14.05
CA ALA A 32 24.62 -5.29 -12.66
C ALA A 32 25.09 -6.53 -11.86
N PRO A 33 26.03 -6.37 -10.90
CA PRO A 33 26.50 -7.46 -10.07
C PRO A 33 25.49 -7.87 -8.98
N GLN A 34 24.48 -7.03 -8.71
CA GLN A 34 23.47 -7.24 -7.68
C GLN A 34 22.55 -8.42 -8.04
N GLY A 35 22.18 -9.24 -7.05
CA GLY A 35 21.23 -10.33 -7.23
C GLY A 35 21.68 -11.46 -8.17
N LYS A 36 22.95 -11.54 -8.56
CA LYS A 36 23.43 -12.49 -9.58
C LYS A 36 23.05 -13.96 -9.31
N ASN A 37 23.03 -14.36 -8.05
CA ASN A 37 22.72 -15.73 -7.63
C ASN A 37 21.52 -15.79 -6.67
N GLU A 38 20.79 -14.70 -6.52
CA GLU A 38 19.67 -14.58 -5.58
C GLU A 38 18.38 -14.30 -6.34
N PRO A 39 17.24 -14.85 -5.91
CA PRO A 39 15.95 -14.50 -6.51
C PRO A 39 15.69 -13.00 -6.42
N VAL A 40 15.07 -12.45 -7.47
CA VAL A 40 14.64 -11.06 -7.46
C VAL A 40 13.50 -10.91 -6.45
N GLU A 41 13.68 -10.00 -5.50
CA GLU A 41 12.66 -9.61 -4.55
C GLU A 41 12.08 -8.26 -4.95
N ASN A 42 10.76 -8.09 -4.78
CA ASN A 42 10.13 -6.82 -5.07
C ASN A 42 10.63 -5.68 -4.17
N LYS A 43 11.09 -5.99 -2.95
CA LYS A 43 11.47 -5.00 -1.92
C LYS A 43 12.68 -5.44 -1.12
N GLY A 44 13.76 -4.66 -1.13
CA GLY A 44 14.97 -4.92 -0.33
C GLY A 44 14.84 -4.61 1.17
N THR A 45 13.68 -4.14 1.65
CA THR A 45 13.42 -3.89 3.08
C THR A 45 12.16 -4.61 3.53
N PRO A 46 12.05 -5.04 4.80
CA PRO A 46 10.84 -5.69 5.31
C PRO A 46 9.59 -4.83 5.08
N TRP A 47 8.49 -5.47 4.72
CA TRP A 47 7.19 -4.83 4.62
C TRP A 47 6.77 -4.24 5.96
N LYS A 48 6.30 -2.98 5.95
CA LYS A 48 5.65 -2.35 7.09
C LYS A 48 4.14 -2.37 6.89
N ASP A 49 3.41 -2.28 8.00
CA ASP A 49 1.96 -2.26 7.96
C ASP A 49 1.42 -1.11 7.08
N GLY A 50 0.38 -1.41 6.30
CA GLY A 50 -0.22 -0.49 5.32
C GLY A 50 0.61 -0.23 4.05
N GLN A 51 1.85 -0.74 3.94
CA GLN A 51 2.67 -0.52 2.74
C GLN A 51 2.15 -1.28 1.52
N GLN A 52 2.16 -0.62 0.37
CA GLN A 52 1.76 -1.19 -0.92
C GLN A 52 2.39 -0.41 -2.08
N TYR A 53 2.51 -1.04 -3.26
CA TYR A 53 2.95 -0.34 -4.45
C TYR A 53 1.85 0.52 -5.06
N MET A 54 2.24 1.66 -5.62
CA MET A 54 1.39 2.43 -6.52
C MET A 54 1.20 1.63 -7.82
N SER A 55 -0.01 1.08 -8.00
CA SER A 55 -0.39 0.41 -9.24
C SER A 55 -1.13 1.37 -10.18
N ALA A 56 -0.73 1.35 -11.45
CA ALA A 56 -1.37 2.11 -12.52
C ALA A 56 -2.81 1.65 -12.82
N PHE A 57 -3.23 0.51 -12.29
CA PHE A 57 -4.56 -0.07 -12.49
C PHE A 57 -5.51 0.19 -11.31
N THR A 58 -5.15 1.10 -10.41
CA THR A 58 -6.02 1.49 -9.29
C THR A 58 -7.01 2.59 -9.70
N TYR A 59 -8.11 2.71 -8.96
CA TYR A 59 -9.06 3.79 -9.15
C TYR A 59 -8.41 5.14 -8.81
N GLU A 60 -8.52 6.11 -9.71
CA GLU A 60 -8.01 7.47 -9.51
C GLU A 60 -8.54 8.09 -8.20
N ASN A 61 -9.78 7.78 -7.84
CA ASN A 61 -10.43 8.23 -6.62
C ASN A 61 -10.62 7.10 -5.60
N ARG A 62 -9.57 6.32 -5.29
CA ARG A 62 -9.68 5.23 -4.30
C ARG A 62 -10.33 5.66 -2.98
N ASN A 63 -10.01 6.85 -2.48
CA ASN A 63 -10.62 7.40 -1.26
C ASN A 63 -12.15 7.56 -1.36
N LEU A 64 -12.69 7.82 -2.55
CA LEU A 64 -14.14 7.92 -2.76
C LEU A 64 -14.83 6.55 -2.61
N HIS A 65 -14.10 5.47 -2.84
CA HIS A 65 -14.63 4.09 -2.80
C HIS A 65 -14.51 3.44 -1.43
N GLU A 66 -13.89 4.10 -0.46
CA GLU A 66 -13.75 3.61 0.90
C GLU A 66 -15.11 3.53 1.60
N ASN A 67 -15.37 2.44 2.32
CA ASN A 67 -16.64 2.15 2.99
C ASN A 67 -17.84 2.00 2.03
N LEU A 68 -17.59 1.87 0.72
CA LEU A 68 -18.63 1.61 -0.27
C LEU A 68 -18.64 0.12 -0.65
N PRO A 69 -19.57 -0.70 -0.12
CA PRO A 69 -19.62 -2.11 -0.43
C PRO A 69 -20.01 -2.35 -1.89
N ARG A 70 -19.43 -3.38 -2.49
CA ARG A 70 -19.85 -3.86 -3.80
C ARG A 70 -21.26 -4.46 -3.70
N LYS A 71 -22.18 -4.01 -4.56
CA LYS A 71 -23.60 -4.40 -4.53
C LYS A 71 -23.93 -5.69 -5.30
N TYR A 72 -22.95 -6.28 -5.99
CA TYR A 72 -23.18 -7.47 -6.81
C TYR A 72 -23.18 -8.75 -5.95
N PRO A 73 -24.13 -9.69 -6.15
CA PRO A 73 -24.16 -10.95 -5.40
C PRO A 73 -22.87 -11.76 -5.57
N GLY A 74 -22.26 -12.20 -4.46
CA GLY A 74 -21.00 -12.96 -4.49
C GLY A 74 -19.74 -12.13 -4.78
N ALA A 75 -19.84 -10.80 -4.75
CA ALA A 75 -18.65 -9.95 -4.85
C ALA A 75 -17.70 -10.17 -3.67
N HIS A 76 -16.39 -10.14 -3.93
CA HIS A 76 -15.39 -10.17 -2.87
C HIS A 76 -15.48 -8.90 -2.00
N PRO A 77 -15.07 -8.96 -0.72
CA PRO A 77 -14.97 -7.78 0.13
C PRO A 77 -14.09 -6.68 -0.48
N THR A 78 -14.40 -5.42 -0.20
CA THR A 78 -13.49 -4.32 -0.53
C THR A 78 -12.28 -4.40 0.41
N HIS A 79 -11.08 -4.17 -0.12
CA HIS A 79 -9.84 -4.11 0.67
C HIS A 79 -9.71 -2.72 1.33
N ASP A 80 -10.78 -2.29 2.00
CA ASP A 80 -10.83 -1.02 2.70
C ASP A 80 -10.05 -1.13 4.02
N ASP A 81 -9.50 -0.01 4.47
CA ASP A 81 -8.80 0.05 5.74
C ASP A 81 -9.78 -0.25 6.88
N LYS A 82 -9.38 -1.09 7.83
CA LYS A 82 -10.27 -1.58 8.90
C LYS A 82 -10.55 -0.54 9.98
N ASP A 83 -9.86 0.59 9.97
CA ASP A 83 -9.92 1.61 11.02
C ASP A 83 -10.75 2.83 10.59
N GLU A 84 -11.77 3.06 11.41
CA GLU A 84 -12.85 4.05 11.32
C GLU A 84 -12.39 5.52 11.26
N GLU A 85 -13.26 6.36 10.70
CA GLU A 85 -13.17 7.83 10.57
C GLU A 85 -11.80 8.41 10.13
N LYS A 86 -11.74 8.79 8.84
CA LYS A 86 -10.80 9.82 8.38
C LYS A 86 -11.34 11.18 8.84
N LEU A 87 -10.74 11.73 9.90
CA LEU A 87 -10.87 13.13 10.31
C LEU A 87 -10.34 14.08 9.23
#